data_AF-A0A832J5D1-F1
#
_entry.id   AF-A0A832J5D1-F1
#
_cell.length_a   1.000
_cell.length_b   1.000
_cell.length_c   1.000
_cell.angle_alpha   90.00
_cell.angle_beta   90.00
_cell.angle_gamma   90.00
#
_symmetry.space_group_name_H-M   'P 1'
#
loop_
_entity.id
_entity.type
_entity.pdbx_description
1 polymer ?
#
loop_
_entity_poly.entity_id
_entity_poly.type
_entity_poly.pdbx_seq_one_letter_code
_entity_poly.pdbx_strand_id
1 'polypeptide(L)'
;MNVFAQLFRVFCLGLLLSSTARAGLTIDITQGVDGALPIAVVPFGWQGPAMNPPQDVAEIISSDLRRSGLFAPLSRGDMLSRPQDGTQINYRDWRLLGTSSLVIGRMTAVGDLYKIQFQLFDVNRETQLVGYSFSVPKKDLRRIAHQISDIVYETLTGDKGAFNTRMAYITSKVWRTNNVRYYALYVADVDGHNPQLVIRSRQPIMSPSWSPDGRKLAYVSFENRRSMIFVQDVFTAERRKLAGFKGINGAPSWSPDGSRLAMSLSKDGNSELYVMHVASGKLQRLTHHRAIDTEPDWSPDGQNIVFTSDRGGKPQIYQISSYGGKAKRLTFEGRYNAKPTYSPDGKRIAMVSGQNGNFRIAVLELDSGFVQILTKSRLDESPSFAPNGSMIIYATEYLNRGVLAAVSVDGRVQQRIALNEDGDAREPAWGPFLTINK
;
A
#
# COMPACT_ATOMS: atom_id res chain seq x y z
N MET A 1 60.44 -44.70 -27.58
CA MET A 1 59.59 -43.63 -28.13
C MET A 1 58.90 -42.92 -26.98
N ASN A 2 59.33 -41.67 -26.77
CA ASN A 2 58.66 -40.51 -26.14
C ASN A 2 58.12 -40.65 -24.69
N VAL A 3 58.74 -40.09 -23.64
CA VAL A 3 59.06 -38.67 -23.27
C VAL A 3 57.91 -38.00 -22.46
N PHE A 4 58.17 -37.84 -21.15
CA PHE A 4 57.92 -36.71 -20.22
C PHE A 4 56.53 -36.13 -19.84
N ALA A 5 56.50 -35.75 -18.54
CA ALA A 5 55.78 -34.65 -17.83
C ALA A 5 54.38 -34.94 -17.24
N GLN A 6 54.19 -34.98 -15.90
CA GLN A 6 54.17 -33.91 -14.87
C GLN A 6 53.07 -32.83 -15.01
N LEU A 7 52.35 -32.62 -13.89
CA LEU A 7 51.66 -31.40 -13.45
C LEU A 7 50.40 -30.96 -14.22
N PHE A 8 49.20 -31.11 -13.61
CA PHE A 8 48.42 -29.95 -13.13
C PHE A 8 47.21 -30.38 -12.29
N ARG A 9 47.20 -29.99 -11.01
CA ARG A 9 46.00 -29.88 -10.18
C ARG A 9 45.18 -28.70 -10.71
N VAL A 10 43.93 -28.90 -11.09
CA VAL A 10 42.93 -27.81 -11.09
C VAL A 10 41.72 -28.28 -10.29
N PHE A 11 41.70 -27.78 -9.07
CA PHE A 11 40.55 -27.76 -8.18
C PHE A 11 39.54 -26.78 -8.79
N CYS A 12 38.57 -27.28 -9.55
CA CYS A 12 37.41 -26.50 -9.97
C CYS A 12 36.51 -26.24 -8.77
N LEU A 13 36.88 -25.24 -7.98
CA LEU A 13 36.01 -24.61 -6.98
C LEU A 13 34.92 -23.85 -7.75
N GLY A 14 33.85 -24.55 -8.10
CA GLY A 14 32.63 -23.95 -8.63
C GLY A 14 32.02 -23.03 -7.59
N LEU A 15 32.28 -21.73 -7.70
CA LEU A 15 31.52 -20.67 -7.06
C LEU A 15 30.07 -20.74 -7.57
N LEU A 16 29.24 -21.52 -6.88
CA LEU A 16 27.79 -21.34 -6.91
C LEU A 16 27.49 -20.02 -6.19
N LEU A 17 27.63 -18.92 -6.93
CA LEU A 17 27.00 -17.65 -6.59
C LEU A 17 25.51 -17.92 -6.48
N SER A 18 25.06 -18.12 -5.24
CA SER A 18 23.66 -18.12 -4.89
C SER A 18 23.17 -16.70 -5.10
N SER A 19 22.70 -16.38 -6.31
CA SER A 19 21.88 -15.20 -6.50
C SER A 19 20.63 -15.43 -5.66
N THR A 20 20.54 -14.72 -4.54
CA THR A 20 19.28 -14.59 -3.85
C THR A 20 18.38 -13.82 -4.80
N ALA A 21 17.51 -14.53 -5.52
CA ALA A 21 16.43 -13.90 -6.26
C ALA A 21 15.65 -13.06 -5.24
N ARG A 22 15.80 -11.74 -5.30
CA ARG A 22 15.07 -10.80 -4.46
C ARG A 22 13.66 -10.70 -5.03
N ALA A 23 12.80 -11.63 -4.62
CA ALA A 23 11.37 -11.44 -4.73
C ALA A 23 11.01 -10.16 -3.98
N GLY A 24 10.68 -9.10 -4.71
CA GLY A 24 10.44 -7.78 -4.16
C GLY A 24 9.80 -6.87 -5.19
N LEU A 25 9.25 -5.76 -4.72
CA LEU A 25 8.78 -4.67 -5.57
C LEU A 25 9.86 -3.58 -5.62
N THR A 26 9.98 -2.88 -6.75
CA THR A 26 10.78 -1.66 -6.90
C THR A 26 9.85 -0.46 -7.05
N ILE A 27 10.17 0.63 -6.36
CA ILE A 27 9.41 1.88 -6.45
C ILE A 27 10.20 2.91 -7.24
N ASP A 28 9.63 3.38 -8.34
CA ASP A 28 10.12 4.49 -9.13
C ASP A 28 9.20 5.70 -8.94
N ILE A 29 9.75 6.86 -8.60
CA ILE A 29 9.00 8.13 -8.60
C ILE A 29 8.98 8.63 -10.04
N THR A 30 7.81 8.62 -10.67
CA THR A 30 7.65 9.00 -12.08
C THR A 30 7.30 10.49 -12.25
N GLN A 31 6.78 11.12 -11.20
CA GLN A 31 6.48 12.55 -11.18
C GLN A 31 6.65 13.11 -9.76
N GLY A 32 7.52 14.12 -9.63
CA GLY A 32 7.74 14.88 -8.39
C GLY A 32 6.89 16.15 -8.31
N VAL A 33 6.99 16.87 -7.19
CA VAL A 33 6.19 18.09 -6.91
C VAL A 33 7.10 19.32 -6.83
N ASP A 34 6.77 20.35 -7.61
CA ASP A 34 7.31 21.70 -7.42
C ASP A 34 6.78 22.28 -6.10
N GLY A 35 7.69 22.74 -5.23
CA GLY A 35 7.34 23.26 -3.90
C GLY A 35 7.35 22.24 -2.76
N ALA A 36 7.91 21.04 -2.98
CA ALA A 36 8.16 20.08 -1.90
C ALA A 36 9.10 20.68 -0.84
N LEU A 37 8.80 20.42 0.44
CA LEU A 37 9.50 20.98 1.60
C LEU A 37 10.93 20.44 1.69
N PRO A 38 11.96 21.30 1.64
CA PRO A 38 13.35 20.87 1.79
C PRO A 38 13.62 20.29 3.17
N ILE A 39 14.18 19.07 3.22
CA ILE A 39 14.56 18.40 4.46
C ILE A 39 15.91 17.70 4.30
N ALA A 40 16.74 17.69 5.33
CA ALA A 40 17.94 16.85 5.37
C ALA A 40 17.71 15.65 6.29
N VAL A 41 18.04 14.45 5.83
CA VAL A 41 18.07 13.24 6.67
C VAL A 41 19.50 12.71 6.67
N VAL A 42 20.25 13.03 7.72
CA VAL A 42 21.66 12.69 7.84
C VAL A 42 21.83 11.19 8.06
N PRO A 43 22.81 10.52 7.42
CA PRO A 43 23.13 9.13 7.73
C PRO A 43 23.38 8.94 9.22
N PHE A 44 22.63 8.03 9.86
CA PHE A 44 22.73 7.84 11.31
C PHE A 44 24.13 7.33 11.69
N GLY A 45 24.70 7.89 12.75
CA GLY A 45 25.94 7.40 13.34
C GLY A 45 25.81 5.93 13.73
N TRP A 46 26.82 5.11 13.47
CA TRP A 46 26.78 3.66 13.73
C TRP A 46 27.84 3.25 14.74
N GLN A 47 27.41 2.51 15.76
CA GLN A 47 28.31 1.88 16.74
C GLN A 47 27.92 0.41 16.92
N GLY A 48 28.71 -0.50 16.36
CA GLY A 48 28.49 -1.93 16.51
C GLY A 48 29.66 -2.77 16.02
N PRO A 49 29.56 -4.11 16.12
CA PRO A 49 30.67 -5.00 15.83
C PRO A 49 31.04 -5.07 14.33
N ALA A 50 30.08 -4.78 13.45
CA ALA A 50 30.30 -4.73 12.00
C ALA A 50 30.69 -3.31 11.56
N MET A 51 31.39 -3.21 10.42
CA MET A 51 31.75 -1.91 9.82
C MET A 51 30.51 -1.06 9.47
N ASN A 52 29.44 -1.71 9.00
CA ASN A 52 28.21 -1.05 8.59
C ASN A 52 27.02 -1.52 9.42
N PRO A 53 26.01 -0.65 9.61
CA PRO A 53 24.76 -1.05 10.22
C PRO A 53 24.05 -2.13 9.38
N PRO A 54 23.29 -3.06 10.01
CA PRO A 54 22.53 -4.07 9.27
C PRO A 54 21.39 -3.49 8.42
N GLN A 55 20.96 -2.25 8.70
CA GLN A 55 19.94 -1.52 7.96
C GLN A 55 20.29 -0.03 7.96
N ASP A 56 20.23 0.60 6.79
CA ASP A 56 20.34 2.06 6.69
C ASP A 56 18.98 2.68 7.02
N VAL A 57 18.81 3.10 8.28
CA VAL A 57 17.58 3.70 8.81
C VAL A 57 17.32 5.07 8.18
N ALA A 58 18.36 5.88 8.02
CA ALA A 58 18.26 7.21 7.41
C ALA A 58 17.81 7.14 5.95
N GLU A 59 18.21 6.11 5.20
CA GLU A 59 17.78 5.94 3.81
C GLU A 59 16.30 5.63 3.69
N ILE A 60 15.77 4.81 4.60
CA ILE A 60 14.35 4.52 4.64
C ILE A 60 13.57 5.79 4.97
N ILE A 61 14.00 6.56 5.98
CA ILE A 61 13.35 7.82 6.35
C ILE A 61 13.35 8.81 5.18
N SER A 62 14.50 9.00 4.53
CA SER A 62 14.62 9.84 3.34
C SER A 62 13.68 9.37 2.22
N SER A 63 13.68 8.06 1.94
CA SER A 63 12.84 7.48 0.89
C SER A 63 11.35 7.63 1.19
N ASP A 64 10.93 7.41 2.43
CA ASP A 64 9.54 7.56 2.88
C ASP A 64 9.05 8.99 2.67
N LEU A 65 9.81 9.97 3.18
CA LEU A 65 9.46 11.39 3.05
C LEU A 65 9.41 11.81 1.59
N ARG A 66 10.37 11.37 0.76
CA ARG A 66 10.34 11.63 -0.69
C ARG A 66 9.10 11.01 -1.36
N ARG A 67 8.73 9.78 -0.99
CA ARG A 67 7.53 9.10 -1.51
C ARG A 67 6.22 9.70 -1.02
N SER A 68 6.22 10.55 0.00
CA SER A 68 5.01 11.34 0.28
C SER A 68 4.76 12.42 -0.78
N GLY A 69 5.81 12.82 -1.50
CA GLY A 69 5.81 13.94 -2.43
C GLY A 69 5.67 15.32 -1.80
N LEU A 70 5.51 15.40 -0.47
CA LEU A 70 5.52 16.66 0.28
C LEU A 70 6.93 17.14 0.64
N PHE A 71 7.92 16.25 0.58
CA PHE A 71 9.29 16.55 0.97
C PHE A 71 10.29 16.32 -0.17
N ALA A 72 11.34 17.14 -0.18
CA ALA A 72 12.50 17.01 -1.03
C ALA A 72 13.75 16.74 -0.19
N PRO A 73 14.06 15.47 0.16
CA PRO A 73 15.24 15.14 0.94
C PRO A 73 16.54 15.48 0.21
N LEU A 74 17.41 16.25 0.86
CA LEU A 74 18.74 16.60 0.37
C LEU A 74 19.57 15.33 0.11
N SER A 75 20.29 15.29 -1.01
CA SER A 75 21.18 14.18 -1.34
C SER A 75 22.34 14.10 -0.35
N ARG A 76 22.74 12.87 0.02
CA ARG A 76 23.86 12.62 0.95
C ARG A 76 25.21 13.15 0.44
N GLY A 77 25.36 13.26 -0.88
CA GLY A 77 26.56 13.80 -1.52
C GLY A 77 26.69 15.33 -1.39
N ASP A 78 25.56 16.02 -1.22
CA ASP A 78 25.49 17.48 -1.14
C ASP A 78 25.61 17.99 0.31
N MET A 79 25.61 17.09 1.28
CA MET A 79 25.73 17.43 2.70
C MET A 79 27.13 17.92 3.05
N LEU A 80 27.24 19.14 3.59
CA LEU A 80 28.49 19.74 4.04
C LEU A 80 29.03 19.11 5.34
N SER A 81 28.15 18.57 6.18
CA SER A 81 28.50 17.91 7.44
C SER A 81 27.55 16.75 7.74
N ARG A 82 27.95 15.87 8.67
CA ARG A 82 27.18 14.69 9.09
C ARG A 82 27.09 14.59 10.62
N PRO A 83 26.40 15.55 11.28
CA PRO A 83 26.26 15.56 12.73
C PRO A 83 25.50 14.33 13.23
N GLN A 84 26.01 13.73 14.32
CA GLN A 84 25.41 12.55 14.96
C GLN A 84 24.69 12.92 16.28
N ASP A 85 24.85 14.15 16.74
CA ASP A 85 24.17 14.72 17.90
C ASP A 85 23.87 16.21 17.67
N GLY A 86 22.99 16.77 18.50
CA GLY A 86 22.53 18.15 18.36
C GLY A 86 23.59 19.22 18.61
N THR A 87 24.67 18.93 19.35
CA THR A 87 25.72 19.91 19.63
C THR A 87 26.72 20.03 18.49
N GLN A 88 26.77 19.04 17.59
CA GLN A 88 27.56 19.06 16.36
C GLN A 88 26.91 19.85 15.22
N ILE A 89 25.65 20.30 15.37
CA ILE A 89 24.92 20.95 14.28
C ILE A 89 25.45 22.38 14.09
N ASN A 90 26.00 22.65 12.91
CA ASN A 90 26.19 24.01 12.41
C ASN A 90 25.00 24.41 11.54
N TYR A 91 24.02 25.11 12.12
CA TYR A 91 22.77 25.50 11.42
C TYR A 91 23.00 26.36 10.17
N ARG A 92 24.10 27.11 10.11
CA ARG A 92 24.44 27.93 8.95
C ARG A 92 24.65 27.07 7.69
N ASP A 93 25.28 25.91 7.82
CA ASP A 93 25.56 25.01 6.70
C ASP A 93 24.26 24.52 6.06
N TRP A 94 23.27 24.17 6.89
CA TRP A 94 21.96 23.70 6.46
C TRP A 94 21.10 24.82 5.84
N ARG A 95 21.21 26.06 6.36
CA ARG A 95 20.58 27.24 5.73
C ARG A 95 21.15 27.53 4.35
N LEU A 96 22.47 27.38 4.17
CA LEU A 96 23.12 27.56 2.86
C LEU A 96 22.67 26.51 1.83
N LEU A 97 22.37 25.29 2.28
CA LEU A 97 21.82 24.22 1.45
C LEU A 97 20.30 24.35 1.23
N GLY A 98 19.66 25.40 1.74
CA GLY A 98 18.22 25.66 1.58
C GLY A 98 17.32 24.70 2.36
N THR A 99 17.85 23.97 3.35
CA THR A 99 17.07 23.02 4.16
C THR A 99 16.50 23.70 5.41
N SER A 100 15.18 23.60 5.61
CA SER A 100 14.50 24.16 6.79
C SER A 100 14.35 23.17 7.94
N SER A 101 14.42 21.87 7.65
CA SER A 101 14.27 20.79 8.63
C SER A 101 15.45 19.81 8.53
N LEU A 102 15.91 19.32 9.68
CA LEU A 102 17.07 18.43 9.78
C LEU A 102 16.76 17.25 10.70
N VAL A 103 16.89 16.04 10.18
CA VAL A 103 16.82 14.78 10.91
C VAL A 103 18.23 14.23 11.09
N ILE A 104 18.64 14.01 12.33
CA ILE A 104 19.89 13.33 12.69
C ILE A 104 19.58 12.14 13.59
N GLY A 105 20.55 11.23 13.72
CA GLY A 105 20.39 10.10 14.62
C GLY A 105 21.63 9.24 14.74
N ARG A 106 21.50 8.22 15.58
CA ARG A 106 22.52 7.20 15.84
C ARG A 106 21.87 5.85 16.10
N MET A 107 22.59 4.80 15.74
CA MET A 107 22.23 3.42 16.00
C MET A 107 23.39 2.68 16.66
N THR A 108 23.10 2.03 17.78
CA THR A 108 24.08 1.26 18.57
C THR A 108 23.62 -0.18 18.72
N ALA A 109 24.50 -1.15 18.48
CA ALA A 109 24.26 -2.55 18.81
C ALA A 109 24.42 -2.80 20.31
N VAL A 110 23.40 -3.35 20.96
CA VAL A 110 23.36 -3.65 22.40
C VAL A 110 22.83 -5.08 22.60
N GLY A 111 23.74 -6.05 22.69
CA GLY A 111 23.37 -7.47 22.70
C GLY A 111 22.65 -7.85 21.41
N ASP A 112 21.47 -8.48 21.53
CA ASP A 112 20.61 -8.85 20.40
C ASP A 112 19.69 -7.71 19.90
N LEU A 113 19.76 -6.55 20.56
CA LEU A 113 18.94 -5.39 20.26
C LEU A 113 19.76 -4.28 19.61
N TYR A 114 19.06 -3.41 18.91
CA TYR A 114 19.59 -2.21 18.27
C TYR A 114 18.89 -1.00 18.90
N LYS A 115 19.68 -0.14 19.53
CA LYS A 115 19.19 1.13 20.07
C LYS A 115 19.27 2.18 18.97
N ILE A 116 18.13 2.71 18.54
CA ILE A 116 18.03 3.78 17.54
C ILE A 116 17.59 5.05 18.25
N GLN A 117 18.35 6.13 18.11
CA GLN A 117 18.00 7.45 18.61
C GLN A 117 17.93 8.41 17.44
N PHE A 118 16.88 9.23 17.38
CA PHE A 118 16.76 10.27 16.36
C PHE A 118 16.27 11.57 16.97
N GLN A 119 16.59 12.67 16.30
CA GLN A 119 16.15 14.01 16.64
C GLN A 119 15.82 14.76 15.35
N LEU A 120 14.73 15.53 15.37
CA LEU A 120 14.31 16.45 14.32
C LEU A 120 14.49 17.89 14.80
N PHE A 121 15.08 18.73 13.97
CA PHE A 121 15.35 20.14 14.25
C PHE A 121 14.71 21.04 13.22
N ASP A 122 14.27 22.22 13.67
CA ASP A 122 14.01 23.37 12.82
C ASP A 122 15.33 24.14 12.65
N VAL A 123 15.80 24.24 11.41
CA VAL A 123 17.09 24.85 11.08
C VAL A 123 17.07 26.36 11.24
N ASN A 124 15.92 27.00 11.02
CA ASN A 124 15.79 28.45 11.07
C ASN A 124 15.61 28.96 12.51
N ARG A 125 14.87 28.19 13.33
CA ARG A 125 14.66 28.47 14.74
C ARG A 125 15.80 27.97 15.63
N GLU A 126 16.65 27.10 15.09
CA GLU A 126 17.77 26.46 15.80
C GLU A 126 17.30 25.67 17.04
N THR A 127 16.11 25.05 16.93
CA THR A 127 15.46 24.33 18.03
C THR A 127 15.16 22.88 17.65
N GLN A 128 15.32 21.97 18.61
CA GLN A 128 14.83 20.60 18.49
C GLN A 128 13.29 20.59 18.56
N LEU A 129 12.65 19.99 17.56
CA LEU A 129 11.19 19.81 17.51
C LEU A 129 10.76 18.53 18.23
N VAL A 130 11.46 17.42 17.98
CA VAL A 130 11.14 16.11 18.57
C VAL A 130 12.38 15.22 18.61
N GLY A 131 12.41 14.24 19.52
CA GLY A 131 13.42 13.19 19.54
C GLY A 131 13.03 12.02 20.42
N TYR A 132 13.34 10.80 19.99
CA TYR A 132 13.01 9.57 20.70
C TYR A 132 14.15 8.55 20.63
N SER A 133 14.06 7.53 21.49
CA SER A 133 14.93 6.36 21.50
C SER A 133 14.09 5.09 21.46
N PHE A 134 14.46 4.16 20.58
CA PHE A 134 13.86 2.84 20.47
C PHE A 134 14.92 1.77 20.70
N SER A 135 14.52 0.64 21.26
CA SER A 135 15.34 -0.57 21.36
C SER A 135 14.58 -1.72 20.73
N VAL A 136 15.08 -2.23 19.60
CA VAL A 136 14.36 -3.24 18.81
C VAL A 136 15.27 -4.35 18.30
N PRO A 137 14.74 -5.56 18.07
CA PRO A 137 15.50 -6.62 17.42
C PRO A 137 15.76 -6.26 15.95
N LYS A 138 16.76 -6.93 15.34
CA LYS A 138 17.16 -6.71 13.93
C LYS A 138 15.99 -6.75 12.93
N LYS A 139 15.02 -7.64 13.15
CA LYS A 139 13.85 -7.81 12.26
C LYS A 139 12.93 -6.59 12.19
N ASP A 140 12.96 -5.74 13.21
CA ASP A 140 12.06 -4.59 13.34
C ASP A 140 12.71 -3.26 12.90
N LEU A 141 13.98 -3.29 12.45
CA LEU A 141 14.72 -2.08 12.06
C LEU A 141 14.01 -1.27 10.97
N ARG A 142 13.45 -1.94 9.95
CA ARG A 142 12.68 -1.28 8.89
C ARG A 142 11.39 -0.67 9.41
N ARG A 143 10.65 -1.43 10.22
CA ARG A 143 9.41 -0.97 10.87
C ARG A 143 9.64 0.29 11.70
N ILE A 144 10.73 0.32 12.48
CA ILE A 144 11.09 1.51 13.26
C ILE A 144 11.51 2.68 12.37
N ALA A 145 12.24 2.44 11.28
CA ALA A 145 12.56 3.50 10.34
C ALA A 145 11.29 4.16 9.77
N HIS A 146 10.30 3.36 9.34
CA HIS A 146 9.00 3.86 8.90
C HIS A 146 8.23 4.61 10.01
N GLN A 147 8.28 4.10 11.25
CA GLN A 147 7.67 4.77 12.39
C GLN A 147 8.34 6.13 12.71
N ILE A 148 9.66 6.24 12.52
CA ILE A 148 10.38 7.53 12.63
C ILE A 148 9.92 8.47 11.51
N SER A 149 9.78 7.98 10.27
CA SER A 149 9.22 8.75 9.17
C SER A 149 7.83 9.29 9.49
N ASP A 150 6.96 8.47 10.10
CA ASP A 150 5.61 8.88 10.50
C ASP A 150 5.65 10.01 11.53
N ILE A 151 6.54 9.91 12.52
CA ILE A 151 6.72 10.96 13.54
C ILE A 151 7.25 12.25 12.91
N VAL A 152 8.25 12.17 12.03
CA VAL A 152 8.82 13.35 11.36
C VAL A 152 7.75 14.02 10.49
N TYR A 153 7.00 13.23 9.73
CA TYR A 153 5.91 13.73 8.88
C TYR A 153 4.81 14.40 9.70
N GLU A 154 4.34 13.76 10.77
CA GLU A 154 3.29 14.33 11.63
C GLU A 154 3.76 15.59 12.36
N THR A 155 5.03 15.63 12.79
CA THR A 155 5.60 16.82 13.44
C THR A 155 5.66 18.02 12.49
N LEU A 156 5.95 17.79 11.20
CA LEU A 156 6.12 18.86 10.22
C LEU A 156 4.82 19.27 9.52
N THR A 157 3.83 18.37 9.43
CA THR A 157 2.59 18.59 8.66
C THR A 157 1.35 18.72 9.53
N GLY A 158 1.37 18.16 10.75
CA GLY A 158 0.19 17.99 11.59
C GLY A 158 -0.68 16.78 11.23
N ASP A 159 -0.39 16.10 10.11
CA ASP A 159 -1.13 14.93 9.62
C ASP A 159 -0.38 13.63 9.93
N LYS A 160 -1.10 12.55 10.23
CA LYS A 160 -0.46 11.24 10.47
C LYS A 160 0.25 10.71 9.22
N GLY A 161 1.49 10.28 9.38
CA GLY A 161 2.21 9.52 8.35
C GLY A 161 1.64 8.11 8.18
N ALA A 162 1.71 7.58 6.96
CA ALA A 162 1.24 6.23 6.61
C ALA A 162 2.37 5.31 6.13
N PHE A 163 3.63 5.57 6.52
CA PHE A 163 4.79 4.81 6.05
C PHE A 163 4.91 3.47 6.75
N ASN A 164 4.55 3.38 8.03
CA ASN A 164 4.52 2.12 8.77
C ASN A 164 3.20 1.35 8.57
N THR A 165 2.72 1.32 7.32
CA THR A 165 1.53 0.57 6.91
C THR A 165 1.92 -0.57 5.98
N ARG A 166 0.97 -1.47 5.71
CA ARG A 166 1.15 -2.59 4.80
C ARG A 166 0.19 -2.45 3.62
N MET A 167 0.49 -3.13 2.53
CA MET A 167 -0.44 -3.30 1.43
C MET A 167 -0.65 -4.78 1.14
N ALA A 168 -1.84 -5.13 0.67
CA ALA A 168 -2.12 -6.41 0.05
C ALA A 168 -2.16 -6.24 -1.46
N TYR A 169 -1.72 -7.24 -2.22
CA TYR A 169 -1.80 -7.23 -3.68
C TYR A 169 -1.77 -8.64 -4.23
N ILE A 170 -2.27 -8.80 -5.46
CA ILE A 170 -2.34 -10.08 -6.13
C ILE A 170 -1.33 -10.10 -7.25
N THR A 171 -0.58 -11.20 -7.36
CA THR A 171 0.27 -11.47 -8.51
C THR A 171 -0.33 -12.56 -9.39
N SER A 172 -0.11 -12.46 -10.70
CA SER A 172 -0.39 -13.52 -11.66
C SER A 172 0.90 -13.88 -12.40
N LYS A 173 1.29 -15.15 -12.35
CA LYS A 173 2.54 -15.65 -12.97
C LYS A 173 2.26 -16.91 -13.77
N VAL A 174 2.89 -17.01 -14.95
CA VAL A 174 2.88 -18.24 -15.76
C VAL A 174 4.17 -18.99 -15.48
N TRP A 175 4.07 -20.21 -14.96
CA TRP A 175 5.23 -21.03 -14.67
C TRP A 175 5.73 -21.70 -15.96
N ARG A 176 6.95 -21.35 -16.40
CA ARG A 176 7.47 -21.74 -17.73
C ARG A 176 7.59 -23.25 -17.93
N THR A 177 7.76 -24.05 -16.88
CA THR A 177 7.96 -25.51 -17.03
C THR A 177 6.69 -26.29 -17.37
N ASN A 178 5.50 -25.72 -17.17
CA ASN A 178 4.22 -26.40 -17.46
C ASN A 178 3.13 -25.49 -18.05
N ASN A 179 3.47 -24.24 -18.36
CA ASN A 179 2.55 -23.22 -18.86
C ASN A 179 1.29 -23.02 -17.99
N VAL A 180 1.38 -23.31 -16.69
CA VAL A 180 0.28 -23.13 -15.75
C VAL A 180 0.36 -21.75 -15.13
N ARG A 181 -0.76 -21.01 -15.17
CA ARG A 181 -0.92 -19.74 -14.47
C ARG A 181 -1.27 -19.98 -13.00
N TYR A 182 -0.57 -19.28 -12.12
CA TYR A 182 -0.85 -19.23 -10.68
C TYR A 182 -1.14 -17.80 -10.27
N TYR A 183 -1.99 -17.69 -9.25
CA TYR A 183 -2.33 -16.44 -8.58
C TYR A 183 -1.86 -16.52 -7.14
N ALA A 184 -1.32 -15.43 -6.63
CA ALA A 184 -0.88 -15.37 -5.24
C ALA A 184 -1.24 -14.02 -4.63
N LEU A 185 -1.86 -14.05 -3.45
CA LEU A 185 -2.12 -12.89 -2.61
C LEU A 185 -0.93 -12.70 -1.67
N TYR A 186 -0.34 -11.51 -1.72
CA TYR A 186 0.78 -11.11 -0.88
C TYR A 186 0.36 -9.98 0.05
N VAL A 187 1.07 -9.89 1.18
CA VAL A 187 1.13 -8.71 2.04
C VAL A 187 2.57 -8.23 2.10
N ALA A 188 2.80 -6.94 1.90
CA ALA A 188 4.13 -6.33 1.98
C ALA A 188 4.06 -5.03 2.79
N ASP A 189 5.20 -4.49 3.19
CA ASP A 189 5.31 -3.09 3.60
C ASP A 189 4.82 -2.21 2.44
N VAL A 190 4.28 -1.04 2.73
CA VAL A 190 3.72 -0.16 1.69
C VAL A 190 4.75 0.27 0.64
N ASP A 191 6.03 0.24 1.02
CA ASP A 191 7.15 0.53 0.13
C ASP A 191 7.61 -0.69 -0.69
N GLY A 192 6.86 -1.79 -0.65
CA GLY A 192 7.08 -2.99 -1.45
C GLY A 192 8.06 -4.01 -0.87
N HIS A 193 8.64 -3.73 0.30
CA HIS A 193 9.55 -4.65 0.97
C HIS A 193 8.82 -5.71 1.80
N ASN A 194 9.58 -6.73 2.22
CA ASN A 194 9.11 -7.81 3.09
C ASN A 194 7.83 -8.53 2.60
N PRO A 195 7.70 -8.87 1.29
CA PRO A 195 6.50 -9.55 0.80
C PRO A 195 6.33 -10.92 1.45
N GLN A 196 5.16 -11.16 2.04
CA GLN A 196 4.73 -12.41 2.66
C GLN A 196 3.59 -13.02 1.85
N LEU A 197 3.69 -14.30 1.54
CA LEU A 197 2.63 -15.04 0.85
C LEU A 197 1.47 -15.34 1.83
N VAL A 198 0.26 -14.87 1.49
CA VAL A 198 -0.96 -15.20 2.24
C VAL A 198 -1.58 -16.49 1.72
N ILE A 199 -1.75 -16.60 0.40
CA ILE A 199 -2.31 -17.78 -0.26
C ILE A 199 -1.88 -17.84 -1.71
N ARG A 200 -1.70 -19.05 -2.24
CA ARG A 200 -1.42 -19.32 -3.66
C ARG A 200 -2.47 -20.28 -4.21
N SER A 201 -2.95 -19.99 -5.42
CA SER A 201 -3.97 -20.79 -6.09
C SER A 201 -3.67 -20.97 -7.58
N ARG A 202 -4.17 -22.06 -8.16
CA ARG A 202 -4.22 -22.30 -9.61
C ARG A 202 -5.42 -21.63 -10.28
N GLN A 203 -6.30 -21.04 -9.47
CA GLN A 203 -7.50 -20.33 -9.88
C GLN A 203 -7.39 -18.88 -9.40
N PRO A 204 -8.10 -17.93 -10.03
CA PRO A 204 -8.04 -16.53 -9.63
C PRO A 204 -8.29 -16.31 -8.14
N ILE A 205 -7.59 -15.33 -7.59
CA ILE A 205 -7.88 -14.68 -6.32
C ILE A 205 -8.22 -13.23 -6.68
N MET A 206 -9.21 -12.63 -6.03
CA MET A 206 -9.65 -11.27 -6.34
C MET A 206 -10.09 -10.51 -5.09
N SER A 207 -10.10 -9.19 -5.19
CA SER A 207 -10.70 -8.20 -4.32
C SER A 207 -10.29 -8.37 -2.86
N PRO A 208 -8.97 -8.28 -2.54
CA PRO A 208 -8.53 -8.30 -1.15
C PRO A 208 -9.05 -7.05 -0.43
N SER A 209 -9.52 -7.21 0.80
CA SER A 209 -10.00 -6.13 1.66
C SER A 209 -9.54 -6.36 3.09
N TRP A 210 -8.88 -5.35 3.66
CA TRP A 210 -8.37 -5.38 5.03
C TRP A 210 -9.50 -5.23 6.05
N SER A 211 -9.44 -6.01 7.12
CA SER A 211 -10.17 -5.65 8.34
C SER A 211 -9.57 -4.38 8.94
N PRO A 212 -10.37 -3.55 9.64
CA PRO A 212 -9.91 -2.24 10.14
C PRO A 212 -8.79 -2.33 11.17
N ASP A 213 -8.63 -3.48 11.85
CA ASP A 213 -7.52 -3.76 12.76
C ASP A 213 -6.22 -4.17 12.04
N GLY A 214 -6.25 -4.34 10.71
CA GLY A 214 -5.11 -4.79 9.90
C GLY A 214 -4.71 -6.25 10.12
N ARG A 215 -5.57 -7.06 10.78
CA ARG A 215 -5.25 -8.44 11.15
C ARG A 215 -5.74 -9.48 10.13
N LYS A 216 -6.81 -9.19 9.40
CA LYS A 216 -7.45 -10.14 8.49
C LYS A 216 -7.60 -9.54 7.10
N LEU A 217 -7.58 -10.42 6.10
CA LEU A 217 -7.96 -10.11 4.72
C LEU A 217 -9.20 -10.90 4.35
N ALA A 218 -10.22 -10.20 3.86
CA ALA A 218 -11.29 -10.82 3.08
C ALA A 218 -10.89 -10.85 1.61
N TYR A 219 -11.18 -11.93 0.88
CA TYR A 219 -10.89 -12.03 -0.55
C TYR A 219 -11.76 -13.08 -1.21
N VAL A 220 -11.87 -13.01 -2.54
CA VAL A 220 -12.55 -14.00 -3.37
C VAL A 220 -11.55 -15.05 -3.84
N SER A 221 -11.89 -16.32 -3.72
CA SER A 221 -11.13 -17.44 -4.29
C SER A 221 -12.01 -18.30 -5.20
N PHE A 222 -11.40 -18.79 -6.29
CA PHE A 222 -12.03 -19.67 -7.28
C PHE A 222 -11.54 -21.13 -7.20
N GLU A 223 -10.89 -21.55 -6.10
CA GLU A 223 -10.26 -22.88 -5.95
C GLU A 223 -11.17 -24.08 -6.32
N ASN A 224 -12.50 -23.94 -6.18
CA ASN A 224 -13.49 -24.96 -6.56
C ASN A 224 -14.26 -24.63 -7.85
N ARG A 225 -13.66 -23.84 -8.75
CA ARG A 225 -14.29 -23.30 -9.98
C ARG A 225 -15.58 -22.52 -9.74
N ARG A 226 -15.76 -22.03 -8.52
CA ARG A 226 -16.87 -21.19 -8.07
C ARG A 226 -16.29 -20.07 -7.21
N SER A 227 -16.81 -18.85 -7.36
CA SER A 227 -16.41 -17.72 -6.53
C SER A 227 -16.91 -17.92 -5.09
N MET A 228 -15.99 -17.88 -4.14
CA MET A 228 -16.29 -17.94 -2.70
C MET A 228 -15.50 -16.85 -1.97
N ILE A 229 -16.09 -16.30 -0.91
CA ILE A 229 -15.45 -15.28 -0.08
C ILE A 229 -14.84 -15.97 1.13
N PHE A 230 -13.55 -15.73 1.35
CA PHE A 230 -12.80 -16.18 2.51
C PHE A 230 -12.36 -15.00 3.34
N VAL A 231 -12.19 -15.24 4.64
CA VAL A 231 -11.47 -14.36 5.56
C VAL A 231 -10.28 -15.13 6.10
N GLN A 232 -9.10 -14.52 6.06
CA GLN A 232 -7.86 -15.13 6.55
C GLN A 232 -7.12 -14.18 7.48
N ASP A 233 -6.68 -14.69 8.63
CA ASP A 233 -5.75 -13.99 9.52
C ASP A 233 -4.35 -14.01 8.91
N VAL A 234 -3.74 -12.83 8.75
CA VAL A 234 -2.45 -12.71 8.05
C VAL A 234 -1.25 -13.11 8.92
N PHE A 235 -1.44 -13.29 10.22
CA PHE A 235 -0.39 -13.68 11.16
C PHE A 235 -0.45 -15.17 11.50
N THR A 236 -1.66 -15.72 11.70
CA THR A 236 -1.84 -17.14 12.07
C THR A 236 -2.08 -18.04 10.86
N ALA A 237 -2.34 -17.45 9.68
CA ALA A 237 -2.82 -18.14 8.49
C ALA A 237 -4.17 -18.87 8.65
N GLU A 238 -4.88 -18.67 9.77
CA GLU A 238 -6.21 -19.23 9.98
C GLU A 238 -7.17 -18.70 8.91
N ARG A 239 -7.83 -19.62 8.21
CA ARG A 239 -8.65 -19.33 7.04
C ARG A 239 -10.06 -19.86 7.23
N ARG A 240 -11.06 -18.99 7.05
CA ARG A 240 -12.48 -19.33 7.16
C ARG A 240 -13.23 -18.95 5.88
N LYS A 241 -14.01 -19.87 5.34
CA LYS A 241 -14.98 -19.57 4.28
C LYS A 241 -16.15 -18.80 4.89
N LEU A 242 -16.43 -17.60 4.39
CA LEU A 242 -17.51 -16.75 4.88
C LEU A 242 -18.77 -16.84 4.01
N ALA A 243 -18.60 -16.86 2.68
CA ALA A 243 -19.71 -16.97 1.74
C ALA A 243 -19.36 -17.90 0.57
N GLY A 244 -20.36 -18.67 0.13
CA GLY A 244 -20.23 -19.62 -0.99
C GLY A 244 -21.59 -20.03 -1.52
N PHE A 245 -22.47 -19.06 -1.72
CA PHE A 245 -23.81 -19.25 -2.27
C PHE A 245 -23.75 -19.60 -3.76
N LYS A 246 -24.87 -20.09 -4.32
CA LYS A 246 -25.00 -20.28 -5.76
C LYS A 246 -24.80 -18.93 -6.48
N GLY A 247 -24.09 -18.96 -7.61
CA GLY A 247 -23.81 -17.75 -8.40
C GLY A 247 -22.53 -17.04 -7.99
N ILE A 248 -22.45 -15.75 -8.29
CA ILE A 248 -21.32 -14.87 -7.99
C ILE A 248 -21.33 -14.53 -6.50
N ASN A 249 -20.15 -14.62 -5.87
CA ASN A 249 -19.88 -14.14 -4.52
C ASN A 249 -18.60 -13.28 -4.63
N GLY A 250 -18.73 -11.97 -4.50
CA GLY A 250 -17.64 -11.06 -4.88
C GLY A 250 -17.55 -9.78 -4.07
N ALA A 251 -16.47 -9.04 -4.32
CA ALA A 251 -16.19 -7.70 -3.80
C ALA A 251 -16.49 -7.53 -2.30
N PRO A 252 -15.80 -8.28 -1.41
CA PRO A 252 -15.95 -8.08 0.02
C PRO A 252 -15.39 -6.72 0.46
N SER A 253 -16.09 -6.01 1.34
CA SER A 253 -15.58 -4.80 2.03
C SER A 253 -15.97 -4.81 3.51
N TRP A 254 -15.00 -4.61 4.38
CA TRP A 254 -15.18 -4.58 5.84
C TRP A 254 -15.85 -3.31 6.31
N SER A 255 -16.76 -3.43 7.27
CA SER A 255 -17.23 -2.27 8.02
C SER A 255 -16.11 -1.67 8.88
N PRO A 256 -16.13 -0.36 9.17
CA PRO A 256 -15.08 0.31 9.94
C PRO A 256 -14.92 -0.22 11.38
N ASP A 257 -15.98 -0.79 11.95
CA ASP A 257 -16.00 -1.44 13.26
C ASP A 257 -15.54 -2.91 13.23
N GLY A 258 -15.31 -3.48 12.04
CA GLY A 258 -14.88 -4.86 11.84
C GLY A 258 -15.96 -5.92 12.14
N SER A 259 -17.20 -5.54 12.43
CA SER A 259 -18.27 -6.48 12.81
C SER A 259 -19.01 -7.07 11.59
N ARG A 260 -18.98 -6.38 10.46
CA ARG A 260 -19.76 -6.71 9.25
C ARG A 260 -18.89 -6.74 8.00
N LEU A 261 -19.34 -7.50 7.00
CA LEU A 261 -18.77 -7.53 5.66
C LEU A 261 -19.87 -7.26 4.63
N ALA A 262 -19.72 -6.20 3.84
CA ALA A 262 -20.52 -5.96 2.65
C ALA A 262 -19.98 -6.80 1.48
N MET A 263 -20.85 -7.27 0.60
CA MET A 263 -20.47 -8.09 -0.55
C MET A 263 -21.52 -8.05 -1.66
N SER A 264 -21.11 -8.37 -2.89
CA SER A 264 -22.00 -8.67 -4.01
C SER A 264 -22.33 -10.17 -4.01
N LEU A 265 -23.62 -10.51 -4.03
CA LEU A 265 -24.08 -11.88 -4.28
C LEU A 265 -25.10 -11.90 -5.42
N SER A 266 -25.00 -12.89 -6.31
CA SER A 266 -26.02 -13.14 -7.35
C SER A 266 -26.97 -14.29 -7.02
N LYS A 267 -27.07 -14.66 -5.73
CA LYS A 267 -27.82 -15.86 -5.29
C LYS A 267 -29.32 -15.78 -5.55
N ASP A 268 -29.87 -14.56 -5.65
CA ASP A 268 -31.30 -14.28 -5.84
C ASP A 268 -31.63 -13.84 -7.28
N GLY A 269 -30.77 -14.16 -8.25
CA GLY A 269 -30.98 -13.88 -9.68
C GLY A 269 -29.90 -12.96 -10.27
N ASN A 270 -30.00 -11.66 -10.01
CA ASN A 270 -29.01 -10.65 -10.39
C ASN A 270 -28.05 -10.32 -9.22
N SER A 271 -26.96 -9.60 -9.52
CA SER A 271 -26.01 -9.14 -8.49
C SER A 271 -26.66 -8.05 -7.62
N GLU A 272 -26.68 -8.31 -6.31
CA GLU A 272 -27.23 -7.41 -5.29
C GLU A 272 -26.24 -7.29 -4.14
N LEU A 273 -26.34 -6.20 -3.38
CA LEU A 273 -25.54 -5.98 -2.19
C LEU A 273 -26.14 -6.68 -0.98
N TYR A 274 -25.28 -7.32 -0.20
CA TYR A 274 -25.60 -7.91 1.08
C TYR A 274 -24.61 -7.47 2.12
N VAL A 275 -25.05 -7.47 3.38
CA VAL A 275 -24.20 -7.30 4.55
C VAL A 275 -24.33 -8.53 5.44
N MET A 276 -23.19 -9.11 5.80
CA MET A 276 -23.11 -10.24 6.72
C MET A 276 -22.46 -9.83 8.02
N HIS A 277 -23.06 -10.18 9.16
CA HIS A 277 -22.40 -10.06 10.46
C HIS A 277 -21.41 -11.22 10.63
N VAL A 278 -20.12 -10.90 10.82
CA VAL A 278 -18.99 -11.82 10.66
C VAL A 278 -18.96 -12.91 11.73
N ALA A 279 -19.43 -12.61 12.96
CA ALA A 279 -19.46 -13.59 14.04
C ALA A 279 -20.64 -14.56 13.91
N SER A 280 -21.84 -14.04 13.63
CA SER A 280 -23.07 -14.85 13.61
C SER A 280 -23.42 -15.48 12.26
N GLY A 281 -22.84 -14.98 11.16
CA GLY A 281 -23.23 -15.35 9.80
C GLY A 281 -24.59 -14.79 9.34
N LYS A 282 -25.29 -14.01 10.17
CA LYS A 282 -26.56 -13.35 9.80
C LYS A 282 -26.35 -12.48 8.56
N LEU A 283 -27.12 -12.77 7.52
CA LEU A 283 -27.03 -12.12 6.20
C LEU A 283 -28.27 -11.24 5.97
N GLN A 284 -28.06 -10.01 5.53
CA GLN A 284 -29.10 -9.06 5.16
C GLN A 284 -28.90 -8.62 3.71
N ARG A 285 -29.96 -8.65 2.90
CA ARG A 285 -29.97 -8.05 1.55
C ARG A 285 -30.23 -6.55 1.67
N LEU A 286 -29.42 -5.72 1.00
CA LEU A 286 -29.55 -4.27 1.04
C LEU A 286 -30.26 -3.71 -0.20
N THR A 287 -29.93 -4.22 -1.38
CA THR A 287 -30.50 -3.74 -2.64
C THR A 287 -31.51 -4.72 -3.22
N HIS A 288 -32.52 -4.17 -3.89
CA HIS A 288 -33.65 -4.90 -4.47
C HIS A 288 -33.99 -4.27 -5.82
N HIS A 289 -33.13 -4.45 -6.81
CA HIS A 289 -33.27 -3.82 -8.12
C HIS A 289 -32.73 -4.73 -9.22
N ARG A 290 -33.38 -4.76 -10.39
CA ARG A 290 -32.96 -5.59 -11.55
C ARG A 290 -31.58 -5.26 -12.16
N ALA A 291 -30.90 -4.24 -11.64
CA ALA A 291 -29.59 -3.79 -12.11
C ALA A 291 -28.50 -4.70 -11.53
N ILE A 292 -27.29 -4.55 -12.03
CA ILE A 292 -26.10 -5.10 -11.37
C ILE A 292 -25.66 -4.10 -10.31
N ASP A 293 -25.80 -4.46 -9.04
CA ASP A 293 -25.24 -3.72 -7.91
C ASP A 293 -24.03 -4.50 -7.36
N THR A 294 -22.85 -3.86 -7.31
CA THR A 294 -21.58 -4.51 -6.95
C THR A 294 -20.55 -3.53 -6.39
N GLU A 295 -19.38 -4.04 -5.99
CA GLU A 295 -18.24 -3.24 -5.51
C GLU A 295 -18.61 -2.30 -4.35
N PRO A 296 -19.17 -2.81 -3.26
CA PRO A 296 -19.52 -1.99 -2.10
C PRO A 296 -18.27 -1.51 -1.37
N ASP A 297 -18.32 -0.29 -0.83
CA ASP A 297 -17.36 0.23 0.13
C ASP A 297 -18.04 1.05 1.22
N TRP A 298 -17.55 0.94 2.46
CA TRP A 298 -18.19 1.56 3.62
C TRP A 298 -17.75 3.01 3.82
N SER A 299 -18.69 3.86 4.20
CA SER A 299 -18.32 5.16 4.76
C SER A 299 -17.56 4.97 6.08
N PRO A 300 -16.62 5.86 6.43
CA PRO A 300 -15.81 5.71 7.66
C PRO A 300 -16.65 5.68 8.96
N ASP A 301 -17.83 6.28 8.94
CA ASP A 301 -18.79 6.26 10.05
C ASP A 301 -19.68 5.00 10.09
N GLY A 302 -19.58 4.11 9.10
CA GLY A 302 -20.35 2.88 8.99
C GLY A 302 -21.84 3.06 8.66
N GLN A 303 -22.29 4.28 8.38
CA GLN A 303 -23.72 4.57 8.15
C GLN A 303 -24.16 4.32 6.71
N ASN A 304 -23.24 4.41 5.76
CA ASN A 304 -23.52 4.34 4.33
C ASN A 304 -22.57 3.38 3.62
N ILE A 305 -23.01 2.90 2.45
CA ILE A 305 -22.22 2.10 1.52
C ILE A 305 -22.30 2.78 0.16
N VAL A 306 -21.14 3.01 -0.46
CA VAL A 306 -21.05 3.37 -1.88
C VAL A 306 -20.84 2.13 -2.71
N PHE A 307 -21.34 2.12 -3.94
CA PHE A 307 -21.29 0.95 -4.79
C PHE A 307 -21.45 1.32 -6.27
N THR A 308 -21.02 0.41 -7.13
CA THR A 308 -21.22 0.51 -8.58
C THR A 308 -22.60 -0.04 -8.95
N SER A 309 -23.36 0.72 -9.74
CA SER A 309 -24.63 0.25 -10.31
C SER A 309 -24.82 0.68 -11.76
N ASP A 310 -25.39 -0.20 -12.58
CA ASP A 310 -25.78 0.08 -13.97
C ASP A 310 -27.26 0.47 -14.13
N ARG A 311 -27.97 0.78 -13.03
CA ARG A 311 -29.41 1.14 -13.07
C ARG A 311 -29.75 2.36 -13.94
N GLY A 312 -28.76 3.22 -14.22
CA GLY A 312 -28.85 4.35 -15.14
C GLY A 312 -28.37 4.06 -16.57
N GLY A 313 -28.16 2.80 -16.92
CA GLY A 313 -27.71 2.32 -18.24
C GLY A 313 -26.21 2.00 -18.32
N LYS A 314 -25.35 2.85 -17.74
CA LYS A 314 -23.91 2.59 -17.60
C LYS A 314 -23.51 2.55 -16.13
N PRO A 315 -22.41 1.86 -15.76
CA PRO A 315 -21.89 1.85 -14.40
C PRO A 315 -21.63 3.26 -13.88
N GLN A 316 -22.21 3.55 -12.73
CA GLN A 316 -22.11 4.82 -12.00
C GLN A 316 -22.06 4.52 -10.51
N ILE A 317 -21.60 5.49 -9.71
CA ILE A 317 -21.50 5.37 -8.27
C ILE A 317 -22.82 5.78 -7.61
N TYR A 318 -23.30 4.93 -6.73
CA TYR A 318 -24.47 5.15 -5.89
C TYR A 318 -24.10 4.99 -4.42
N GLN A 319 -24.95 5.54 -3.55
CA GLN A 319 -24.88 5.41 -2.11
C GLN A 319 -26.20 4.84 -1.58
N ILE A 320 -26.13 4.00 -0.57
CA ILE A 320 -27.27 3.49 0.19
C ILE A 320 -26.93 3.48 1.68
N SER A 321 -27.92 3.60 2.56
CA SER A 321 -27.69 3.34 3.97
C SER A 321 -27.25 1.89 4.19
N SER A 322 -26.37 1.67 5.16
CA SER A 322 -25.93 0.32 5.55
C SER A 322 -27.06 -0.55 6.15
N TYR A 323 -28.22 0.06 6.42
CA TYR A 323 -29.45 -0.63 6.84
C TYR A 323 -30.42 -0.89 5.66
N GLY A 324 -30.09 -0.44 4.44
CA GLY A 324 -30.90 -0.57 3.23
C GLY A 324 -31.71 0.68 2.91
N GLY A 325 -32.70 0.54 2.04
CA GLY A 325 -33.58 1.64 1.62
C GLY A 325 -33.27 2.16 0.22
N LYS A 326 -33.60 3.44 -0.04
CA LYS A 326 -33.46 4.03 -1.38
C LYS A 326 -32.02 4.41 -1.66
N ALA A 327 -31.47 3.90 -2.76
CA ALA A 327 -30.15 4.30 -3.23
C ALA A 327 -30.18 5.63 -3.98
N LYS A 328 -29.16 6.46 -3.75
CA LYS A 328 -28.94 7.79 -4.31
C LYS A 328 -27.74 7.75 -5.27
N ARG A 329 -27.86 8.32 -6.47
CA ARG A 329 -26.73 8.46 -7.40
C ARG A 329 -25.80 9.56 -6.94
N LEU A 330 -24.48 9.33 -7.02
CA LEU A 330 -23.45 10.31 -6.68
C LEU A 330 -22.74 10.88 -7.90
N THR A 331 -22.47 10.08 -8.93
CA THR A 331 -21.72 10.54 -10.11
C THR A 331 -22.63 10.88 -11.28
N PHE A 332 -22.50 12.10 -11.79
CA PHE A 332 -23.27 12.58 -12.95
C PHE A 332 -22.36 12.94 -14.14
N GLU A 333 -21.08 13.17 -13.88
CA GLU A 333 -20.04 13.37 -14.88
C GLU A 333 -19.39 12.04 -15.29
N GLY A 334 -18.95 11.94 -16.54
CA GLY A 334 -18.31 10.74 -17.08
C GLY A 334 -19.29 9.63 -17.52
N ARG A 335 -18.89 8.85 -18.53
CA ARG A 335 -19.74 7.80 -19.13
C ARG A 335 -19.71 6.49 -18.35
N TYR A 336 -18.71 6.29 -17.51
CA TYR A 336 -18.48 5.09 -16.72
C TYR A 336 -17.76 5.50 -15.44
N ASN A 337 -18.31 5.15 -14.27
CA ASN A 337 -17.67 5.33 -12.98
C ASN A 337 -17.92 4.07 -12.14
N ALA A 338 -16.87 3.43 -11.64
CA ALA A 338 -16.95 2.15 -10.92
C ALA A 338 -15.84 2.01 -9.86
N LYS A 339 -15.85 0.90 -9.11
CA LYS A 339 -14.89 0.59 -8.03
C LYS A 339 -14.68 1.77 -7.06
N PRO A 340 -15.74 2.27 -6.42
CA PRO A 340 -15.61 3.38 -5.48
C PRO A 340 -14.87 2.92 -4.21
N THR A 341 -14.08 3.82 -3.63
CA THR A 341 -13.55 3.68 -2.27
C THR A 341 -13.66 5.03 -1.56
N TYR A 342 -14.10 5.03 -0.30
CA TYR A 342 -14.16 6.23 0.52
C TYR A 342 -12.77 6.66 0.97
N SER A 343 -12.56 7.97 1.03
CA SER A 343 -11.44 8.51 1.80
C SER A 343 -11.67 8.30 3.31
N PRO A 344 -10.59 8.17 4.11
CA PRO A 344 -10.71 7.95 5.56
C PRO A 344 -11.48 9.03 6.32
N ASP A 345 -11.52 10.26 5.80
CA ASP A 345 -12.29 11.39 6.36
C ASP A 345 -13.75 11.45 5.88
N GLY A 346 -14.14 10.57 4.95
CA GLY A 346 -15.50 10.47 4.42
C GLY A 346 -15.90 11.62 3.48
N LYS A 347 -14.95 12.47 3.06
CA LYS A 347 -15.23 13.63 2.21
C LYS A 347 -15.12 13.35 0.71
N ARG A 348 -14.38 12.30 0.34
CA ARG A 348 -14.02 11.98 -1.05
C ARG A 348 -14.33 10.54 -1.38
N ILE A 349 -14.51 10.28 -2.67
CA ILE A 349 -14.56 8.93 -3.24
C ILE A 349 -13.52 8.84 -4.36
N ALA A 350 -12.54 7.93 -4.24
CA ALA A 350 -11.73 7.54 -5.38
C ALA A 350 -12.47 6.47 -6.19
N MET A 351 -12.32 6.51 -7.51
CA MET A 351 -13.05 5.63 -8.42
C MET A 351 -12.28 5.42 -9.72
N VAL A 352 -12.69 4.42 -10.48
CA VAL A 352 -12.27 4.25 -11.88
C VAL A 352 -13.25 5.00 -12.76
N SER A 353 -12.78 6.02 -13.48
CA SER A 353 -13.56 6.76 -14.47
C SER A 353 -13.16 6.37 -15.90
N GLY A 354 -14.15 6.06 -16.73
CA GLY A 354 -13.98 5.52 -18.07
C GLY A 354 -14.47 6.46 -19.18
N GLN A 355 -13.60 6.75 -20.16
CA GLN A 355 -13.96 7.50 -21.38
C GLN A 355 -13.16 7.01 -22.58
N ASN A 356 -13.85 6.68 -23.68
CA ASN A 356 -13.26 6.26 -24.95
C ASN A 356 -12.23 5.12 -24.82
N GLY A 357 -12.52 4.13 -23.95
CA GLY A 357 -11.64 2.98 -23.71
C GLY A 357 -10.44 3.26 -22.78
N ASN A 358 -10.33 4.48 -22.23
CA ASN A 358 -9.38 4.80 -21.17
C ASN A 358 -10.09 4.72 -19.82
N PHE A 359 -9.52 3.98 -18.89
CA PHE A 359 -9.93 3.86 -17.50
C PHE A 359 -8.83 4.48 -16.64
N ARG A 360 -9.19 5.51 -15.88
CA ARG A 360 -8.29 6.33 -15.07
C ARG A 360 -8.78 6.42 -13.64
N ILE A 361 -7.89 6.68 -12.71
CA ILE A 361 -8.26 7.00 -11.33
C ILE A 361 -8.77 8.44 -11.28
N ALA A 362 -9.93 8.60 -10.67
CA ALA A 362 -10.57 9.89 -10.44
C ALA A 362 -10.97 10.00 -8.96
N VAL A 363 -11.12 11.23 -8.48
CA VAL A 363 -11.66 11.54 -7.16
C VAL A 363 -12.88 12.43 -7.30
N LEU A 364 -13.95 12.05 -6.60
CA LEU A 364 -15.17 12.83 -6.43
C LEU A 364 -15.15 13.49 -5.05
N GLU A 365 -15.30 14.80 -5.01
CA GLU A 365 -15.58 15.58 -3.79
C GLU A 365 -17.07 15.51 -3.48
N LEU A 366 -17.45 15.03 -2.28
CA LEU A 366 -18.85 14.75 -1.95
C LEU A 366 -19.68 16.00 -1.62
N ASP A 367 -19.03 17.08 -1.21
CA ASP A 367 -19.69 18.34 -0.85
C ASP A 367 -20.12 19.14 -2.09
N SER A 368 -19.27 19.19 -3.10
CA SER A 368 -19.40 19.99 -4.31
C SER A 368 -19.85 19.16 -5.52
N GLY A 369 -19.61 17.86 -5.50
CA GLY A 369 -19.82 16.97 -6.65
C GLY A 369 -18.72 17.08 -7.72
N PHE A 370 -17.64 17.81 -7.44
CA PHE A 370 -16.54 18.01 -8.39
C PHE A 370 -15.76 16.71 -8.60
N VAL A 371 -15.46 16.38 -9.87
CA VAL A 371 -14.68 15.21 -10.25
C VAL A 371 -13.34 15.64 -10.83
N GLN A 372 -12.25 15.15 -10.23
CA GLN A 372 -10.89 15.33 -10.73
C GLN A 372 -10.31 14.01 -11.24
N ILE A 373 -9.83 13.97 -12.48
CA ILE A 373 -9.03 12.85 -12.99
C ILE A 373 -7.58 13.01 -12.51
N LEU A 374 -7.02 12.00 -11.84
CA LEU A 374 -5.69 12.06 -11.24
C LEU A 374 -4.59 11.44 -12.12
N THR A 375 -4.94 10.46 -12.94
CA THR A 375 -3.98 9.66 -13.71
C THR A 375 -4.14 9.85 -15.21
N LYS A 376 -3.06 9.56 -15.95
CA LYS A 376 -3.01 9.69 -17.42
C LYS A 376 -2.97 8.34 -18.14
N SER A 377 -2.74 7.26 -17.39
CA SER A 377 -2.67 5.88 -17.89
C SER A 377 -4.02 5.38 -18.44
N ARG A 378 -3.99 4.21 -19.08
CA ARG A 378 -5.10 3.72 -19.92
C ARG A 378 -5.98 2.67 -19.23
N LEU A 379 -5.40 1.82 -18.40
CA LEU A 379 -6.08 0.67 -17.79
C LEU A 379 -5.88 0.69 -16.28
N ASP A 380 -6.28 1.78 -15.64
CA ASP A 380 -6.21 1.90 -14.20
C ASP A 380 -7.39 1.19 -13.54
N GLU A 381 -7.10 0.42 -12.50
CA GLU A 381 -8.09 -0.33 -11.77
C GLU A 381 -7.81 -0.37 -10.26
N SER A 382 -8.86 -0.65 -9.49
CA SER A 382 -8.81 -0.97 -8.06
C SER A 382 -8.09 0.08 -7.19
N PRO A 383 -8.58 1.33 -7.16
CA PRO A 383 -8.04 2.35 -6.25
C PRO A 383 -8.27 1.97 -4.78
N SER A 384 -7.32 2.31 -3.92
CA SER A 384 -7.41 2.14 -2.47
C SER A 384 -6.65 3.28 -1.77
N PHE A 385 -7.32 3.99 -0.85
CA PHE A 385 -6.70 5.10 -0.11
C PHE A 385 -5.71 4.61 0.94
N ALA A 386 -4.61 5.35 1.09
CA ALA A 386 -3.82 5.34 2.31
C ALA A 386 -4.68 5.75 3.52
N PRO A 387 -4.40 5.24 4.73
CA PRO A 387 -5.25 5.49 5.90
C PRO A 387 -5.22 6.94 6.41
N ASN A 388 -4.28 7.77 5.95
CA ASN A 388 -4.28 9.22 6.17
C ASN A 388 -4.96 10.01 5.03
N GLY A 389 -5.39 9.34 3.96
CA GLY A 389 -6.07 9.96 2.83
C GLY A 389 -5.18 10.82 1.92
N SER A 390 -3.85 10.73 2.00
CA SER A 390 -2.95 11.54 1.17
C SER A 390 -2.57 10.90 -0.17
N MET A 391 -2.65 9.57 -0.25
CA MET A 391 -2.28 8.78 -1.43
C MET A 391 -3.35 7.75 -1.78
N ILE A 392 -3.40 7.36 -3.05
CA ILE A 392 -4.24 6.27 -3.57
C ILE A 392 -3.32 5.28 -4.29
N ILE A 393 -3.30 4.02 -3.85
CA ILE A 393 -2.67 2.92 -4.58
C ILE A 393 -3.66 2.33 -5.58
N TYR A 394 -3.19 1.94 -6.76
CA TYR A 394 -3.99 1.35 -7.83
C TYR A 394 -3.14 0.41 -8.69
N ALA A 395 -3.79 -0.39 -9.53
CA ALA A 395 -3.12 -1.20 -10.54
C ALA A 395 -3.23 -0.55 -11.91
N THR A 396 -2.19 -0.69 -12.73
CA THR A 396 -2.15 -0.18 -14.10
C THR A 396 -1.30 -1.07 -15.01
N GLU A 397 -1.22 -0.72 -16.29
CA GLU A 397 -0.40 -1.41 -17.28
C GLU A 397 0.84 -0.57 -17.60
N TYR A 398 2.02 -1.18 -17.49
CA TYR A 398 3.29 -0.59 -17.92
C TYR A 398 4.09 -1.61 -18.74
N LEU A 399 4.47 -1.23 -19.96
CA LEU A 399 5.16 -2.13 -20.92
C LEU A 399 4.45 -3.49 -21.09
N ASN A 400 3.12 -3.46 -21.22
CA ASN A 400 2.24 -4.64 -21.32
C ASN A 400 2.32 -5.62 -20.13
N ARG A 401 2.73 -5.13 -18.95
CA ARG A 401 2.70 -5.86 -17.68
C ARG A 401 1.80 -5.15 -16.68
N GLY A 402 1.09 -5.92 -15.88
CA GLY A 402 0.37 -5.38 -14.73
C GLY A 402 1.36 -4.94 -13.65
N VAL A 403 1.28 -3.67 -13.26
CA VAL A 403 2.09 -3.09 -12.17
C VAL A 403 1.19 -2.38 -11.18
N LEU A 404 1.71 -2.12 -9.98
CA LEU A 404 1.06 -1.23 -9.04
C LEU A 404 1.59 0.19 -9.25
N ALA A 405 0.80 1.17 -8.84
CA ALA A 405 1.17 2.57 -8.84
C ALA A 405 0.48 3.28 -7.69
N ALA A 406 1.01 4.43 -7.28
CA ALA A 406 0.38 5.30 -6.30
C ALA A 406 0.35 6.74 -6.81
N VAL A 407 -0.75 7.43 -6.54
CA VAL A 407 -0.94 8.84 -6.90
C VAL A 407 -1.39 9.63 -5.68
N SER A 408 -0.90 10.85 -5.50
CA SER A 408 -1.43 11.74 -4.45
C SER A 408 -2.87 12.16 -4.78
N VAL A 409 -3.66 12.48 -3.76
CA VAL A 409 -5.08 12.82 -3.97
C VAL A 409 -5.25 14.12 -4.77
N ASP A 410 -4.24 14.98 -4.82
CA ASP A 410 -4.20 16.18 -5.67
C ASP A 410 -3.67 15.91 -7.10
N GLY A 411 -3.22 14.68 -7.39
CA GLY A 411 -2.70 14.24 -8.69
C GLY A 411 -1.27 14.67 -9.02
N ARG A 412 -0.55 15.33 -8.09
CA ARG A 412 0.77 15.92 -8.37
C ARG A 412 1.92 14.93 -8.24
N VAL A 413 1.79 13.93 -7.39
CA VAL A 413 2.80 12.90 -7.13
C VAL A 413 2.36 11.62 -7.80
N GLN A 414 3.25 10.99 -8.57
CA GLN A 414 3.02 9.66 -9.10
C GLN A 414 4.23 8.76 -8.88
N GLN A 415 3.93 7.53 -8.48
CA GLN A 415 4.89 6.47 -8.22
C GLN A 415 4.44 5.20 -8.93
N ARG A 416 5.41 4.46 -9.44
CA ARG A 416 5.21 3.11 -9.96
C ARG A 416 5.87 2.12 -9.01
N ILE A 417 5.17 1.04 -8.72
CA ILE A 417 5.60 -0.05 -7.87
C ILE A 417 5.60 -1.32 -8.72
N ALA A 418 6.77 -1.67 -9.28
CA ALA A 418 6.93 -2.76 -10.23
C ALA A 418 7.43 -4.05 -9.55
N LEU A 419 7.05 -5.22 -10.07
CA LEU A 419 7.61 -6.49 -9.63
C LEU A 419 9.05 -6.64 -10.16
N ASN A 420 9.97 -7.08 -9.29
CA ASN A 420 11.36 -7.40 -9.67
C ASN A 420 11.48 -8.73 -10.44
N GLU A 421 10.37 -9.45 -10.61
CA GLU A 421 10.32 -10.74 -11.27
C GLU A 421 9.22 -10.76 -12.35
N ASP A 422 9.28 -11.74 -13.23
CA ASP A 422 8.22 -11.97 -14.21
C ASP A 422 6.86 -12.22 -13.54
N GLY A 423 5.83 -11.50 -14.00
CA GLY A 423 4.47 -11.56 -13.49
C GLY A 423 3.76 -10.23 -13.62
N ASP A 424 2.45 -10.26 -13.38
CA ASP A 424 1.60 -9.08 -13.26
C ASP A 424 1.25 -8.87 -11.79
N ALA A 425 1.29 -7.63 -11.30
CA ALA A 425 0.70 -7.21 -10.03
C ALA A 425 -0.62 -6.49 -10.27
N ARG A 426 -1.60 -6.73 -9.41
CA ARG A 426 -2.94 -6.16 -9.52
C ARG A 426 -3.71 -6.14 -8.20
N GLU A 427 -4.85 -5.47 -8.24
CA GLU A 427 -5.86 -5.41 -7.17
C GLU A 427 -5.24 -5.09 -5.79
N PRO A 428 -4.54 -3.95 -5.66
CA PRO A 428 -3.96 -3.57 -4.40
C PRO A 428 -5.04 -3.16 -3.39
N ALA A 429 -4.74 -3.36 -2.12
CA ALA A 429 -5.50 -2.81 -1.00
C ALA A 429 -4.52 -2.25 0.03
N TRP A 430 -4.56 -0.94 0.24
CA TRP A 430 -3.78 -0.27 1.28
C TRP A 430 -4.34 -0.66 2.66
N GLY A 431 -3.46 -1.09 3.56
CA GLY A 431 -3.83 -1.49 4.91
C GLY A 431 -4.08 -0.30 5.83
N PRO A 432 -4.82 -0.50 6.93
CA PRO A 432 -5.05 0.53 7.94
C PRO A 432 -3.75 0.87 8.69
N PHE A 433 -3.81 1.90 9.54
CA PHE A 433 -2.78 2.09 10.56
C PHE A 433 -2.62 0.82 11.39
N LEU A 434 -1.38 0.42 11.65
CA LEU A 434 -1.13 -0.72 12.53
C LEU A 434 -1.44 -0.30 13.97
N THR A 435 -2.43 -0.96 14.57
CA THR A 435 -2.71 -0.79 16.00
C THR A 435 -1.51 -1.31 16.79
N ILE A 436 -0.72 -0.41 17.36
CA ILE A 436 0.33 -0.79 18.30
C ILE A 436 -0.40 -1.24 19.56
N ASN A 437 -0.42 -2.55 19.84
CA ASN A 437 -0.73 -3.00 21.19
C ASN A 437 0.32 -2.36 22.10
N LYS A 438 -0.11 -1.35 22.87
CA LYS A 438 0.70 -0.69 23.88
C LYS A 438 1.11 -1.68 24.97
#